data_AF-A0A971R1F0-F1
#
_entry.id   AF-A0A971R1F0-F1
#
_cell.length_a   1.000
_cell.length_b   1.000
_cell.length_c   1.000
_cell.angle_alpha   90.00
_cell.angle_beta   90.00
_cell.angle_gamma   90.00
#
_symmetry.space_group_name_H-M   'P 1'
#
loop_
_entity.id
_entity.type
_entity.pdbx_description
1 polymer ?
#
loop_
_entity_poly.entity_id
_entity_poly.type
_entity_poly.pdbx_seq_one_letter_code
_entity_poly.pdbx_strand_id
1 'polypeptide(L)'
;LCVLQSDAISALAIAKAVGGKFIRVPYYTETYIVDAGTMESVAADALRFRKMIEAGDVKIFADVHIKHGYSLSRRSIEESAEDAYERGLADAIIVTGKKTGGKTKPEDVEAVRNYLPDVPLIVGSGVTQENLSEYFPKLCDAVIVGTSLKKDGKTEGPIDPERVRQFSKSMEKCRKELDR
;
A
#
# COMPACT_ATOMS: atom_id res chain seq x y z
N LEU A 1 -9.65 -3.19 0.29
CA LEU A 1 -10.50 -2.65 -0.82
C LEU A 1 -9.98 -1.28 -1.25
N CYS A 2 -10.01 -0.94 -2.54
CA CYS A 2 -9.75 0.42 -3.04
C CYS A 2 -10.87 0.77 -4.03
N VAL A 3 -11.50 1.94 -3.86
CA VAL A 3 -12.68 2.36 -4.64
C VAL A 3 -12.35 3.67 -5.35
N LEU A 4 -12.59 3.72 -6.67
CA LEU A 4 -12.49 4.93 -7.51
C LEU A 4 -11.26 5.81 -7.21
N GLN A 5 -10.07 5.24 -7.39
CA GLN A 5 -8.76 5.83 -7.06
C GLN A 5 -8.51 6.13 -5.57
N SER A 6 -9.42 6.77 -4.80
CA SER A 6 -9.24 7.01 -3.35
C SER A 6 -10.53 7.42 -2.60
N ASP A 7 -11.70 6.90 -2.99
CA ASP A 7 -12.93 7.12 -2.23
C ASP A 7 -12.92 6.27 -0.93
N ALA A 8 -12.28 6.81 0.10
CA ALA A 8 -12.14 6.16 1.40
C ALA A 8 -13.49 6.01 2.13
N ILE A 9 -14.44 6.92 1.91
CA ILE A 9 -15.74 6.90 2.57
C ILE A 9 -16.55 5.71 2.08
N SER A 10 -16.69 5.57 0.76
CA SER A 10 -17.35 4.40 0.16
C SER A 10 -16.59 3.11 0.48
N ALA A 11 -15.25 3.14 0.45
CA ALA A 11 -14.46 1.96 0.79
C ALA A 11 -14.70 1.49 2.23
N LEU A 12 -14.77 2.41 3.21
CA LEU A 12 -15.08 2.10 4.60
C LEU A 12 -16.49 1.51 4.75
N ALA A 13 -17.49 2.14 4.11
CA ALA A 13 -18.88 1.67 4.17
C ALA A 13 -19.02 0.25 3.59
N ILE A 14 -18.43 0.01 2.41
CA ILE A 14 -18.44 -1.31 1.77
C ILE A 14 -17.70 -2.32 2.65
N ALA A 15 -16.49 -1.99 3.13
CA ALA A 15 -15.71 -2.89 3.97
C ALA A 15 -16.48 -3.27 5.24
N LYS A 16 -17.13 -2.31 5.91
CA LYS A 16 -17.97 -2.60 7.08
C LYS A 16 -19.15 -3.51 6.73
N ALA A 17 -19.85 -3.22 5.64
CA ALA A 17 -21.03 -3.98 5.21
C ALA A 17 -20.71 -5.44 4.84
N VAL A 18 -19.54 -5.69 4.23
CA VAL A 18 -19.14 -7.03 3.76
C VAL A 18 -18.19 -7.77 4.72
N GLY A 19 -17.86 -7.17 5.87
CA GLY A 19 -16.89 -7.73 6.83
C GLY A 19 -15.43 -7.69 6.36
N GLY A 20 -15.10 -6.81 5.43
CA GLY A 20 -13.74 -6.53 4.99
C GLY A 20 -12.86 -6.00 6.13
N LYS A 21 -11.57 -6.34 6.11
CA LYS A 21 -10.64 -6.03 7.22
C LYS A 21 -9.78 -4.80 7.00
N PHE A 22 -9.67 -4.34 5.76
CA PHE A 22 -8.88 -3.15 5.45
C PHE A 22 -9.32 -2.47 4.15
N ILE A 23 -9.01 -1.19 4.07
CA ILE A 23 -9.05 -0.40 2.84
C ILE A 23 -7.65 0.11 2.51
N ARG A 24 -7.40 0.37 1.23
CA ARG A 24 -6.20 1.03 0.74
C ARG A 24 -6.61 2.40 0.22
N VAL A 25 -5.92 3.44 0.66
CA VAL A 25 -6.25 4.84 0.34
C VAL A 25 -5.02 5.53 -0.26
N PRO A 26 -4.98 5.71 -1.60
CA PRO A 26 -3.84 6.31 -2.28
C PRO A 26 -3.58 7.78 -1.93
N TYR A 27 -4.60 8.63 -1.92
CA TYR A 27 -4.45 10.07 -1.60
C TYR A 27 -4.87 10.32 -0.16
N TYR A 28 -4.12 9.77 0.80
CA TYR A 28 -4.55 9.78 2.20
C TYR A 28 -4.31 11.13 2.89
N THR A 29 -3.06 11.55 3.02
CA THR A 29 -2.67 12.78 3.75
C THR A 29 -2.22 13.94 2.87
N GLU A 30 -1.88 13.69 1.61
CA GLU A 30 -1.39 14.71 0.70
C GLU A 30 -2.25 14.90 -0.55
N THR A 31 -2.24 16.12 -1.09
CA THR A 31 -2.88 16.46 -2.35
C THR A 31 -1.92 16.23 -3.51
N TYR A 32 -2.40 15.56 -4.56
CA TYR A 32 -1.63 15.21 -5.75
C TYR A 32 -2.20 15.86 -7.01
N ILE A 33 -1.31 16.23 -7.94
CA ILE A 33 -1.69 16.46 -9.35
C ILE A 33 -1.51 15.15 -10.12
N VAL A 34 -2.55 14.71 -10.82
CA VAL A 34 -2.61 13.50 -11.65
C VAL A 34 -3.16 13.84 -13.05
N ASP A 35 -3.21 12.85 -13.94
CA ASP A 35 -3.77 12.98 -15.29
C ASP A 35 -5.26 13.38 -15.31
N ALA A 36 -6.00 13.01 -14.27
CA ALA A 36 -7.40 13.38 -14.07
C ALA A 36 -7.63 14.75 -13.39
N GLY A 37 -6.58 15.48 -13.02
CA GLY A 37 -6.68 16.77 -12.33
C GLY A 37 -6.04 16.76 -10.93
N THR A 38 -6.67 17.44 -9.98
CA THR A 38 -6.20 17.47 -8.59
C THR A 38 -6.95 16.44 -7.75
N MET A 39 -6.22 15.69 -6.92
CA MET A 39 -6.76 14.73 -5.97
C MET A 39 -6.42 15.20 -4.57
N GLU A 40 -7.45 15.62 -3.82
CA GLU A 40 -7.32 16.09 -2.45
C GLU A 40 -7.14 14.94 -1.46
N SER A 41 -6.51 15.25 -0.33
CA SER A 41 -6.33 14.28 0.76
C SER A 41 -7.65 14.04 1.51
N VAL A 42 -7.86 12.79 1.95
CA VAL A 42 -9.14 12.36 2.55
C VAL A 42 -9.03 11.91 4.01
N ALA A 43 -7.83 11.93 4.61
CA ALA A 43 -7.59 11.36 5.94
C ALA A 43 -8.56 11.84 7.03
N ALA A 44 -8.77 13.15 7.13
CA ALA A 44 -9.63 13.73 8.17
C ALA A 44 -11.08 13.23 8.07
N ASP A 45 -11.63 13.19 6.86
CA ASP A 45 -13.01 12.76 6.63
C ASP A 45 -13.14 11.24 6.73
N ALA A 46 -12.15 10.49 6.25
CA ALA A 46 -12.09 9.04 6.42
C ALA A 46 -12.09 8.64 7.89
N LEU A 47 -11.30 9.32 8.75
CA LEU A 47 -11.26 9.04 10.19
C LEU A 47 -12.58 9.36 10.90
N ARG A 48 -13.18 10.53 10.60
CA ARG A 48 -14.49 10.91 11.16
C ARG A 48 -15.56 9.91 10.75
N PHE A 49 -15.59 9.53 9.47
CA PHE A 49 -16.54 8.59 8.94
C PHE A 49 -16.35 7.19 9.53
N ARG A 50 -15.10 6.69 9.59
CA ARG A 50 -14.77 5.40 10.23
C ARG A 50 -15.31 5.32 11.64
N LYS A 51 -15.16 6.40 12.42
CA LYS A 51 -15.71 6.50 13.78
C LYS A 51 -17.24 6.52 13.77
N MET A 52 -17.85 7.33 12.88
CA MET A 52 -19.30 7.49 12.78
C MET A 52 -20.03 6.18 12.47
N ILE A 53 -19.46 5.32 11.63
CA ILE A 53 -20.05 4.02 11.27
C ILE A 53 -19.53 2.85 12.13
N GLU A 54 -18.81 3.15 13.22
CA GLU A 54 -18.22 2.17 14.13
C GLU A 54 -17.34 1.12 13.42
N ALA A 55 -16.60 1.54 12.39
CA ALA A 55 -15.70 0.69 11.61
C ALA A 55 -14.26 0.71 12.12
N GLY A 56 -14.05 0.79 13.44
CA GLY A 56 -12.72 0.79 14.06
C GLY A 56 -11.92 -0.51 13.82
N ASP A 57 -12.61 -1.59 13.44
CA ASP A 57 -12.03 -2.88 13.06
C ASP A 57 -11.57 -2.93 11.59
N VAL A 58 -11.96 -1.95 10.77
CA VAL A 58 -11.50 -1.80 9.38
C VAL A 58 -10.24 -0.95 9.34
N LYS A 59 -9.12 -1.58 9.00
CA LYS A 59 -7.80 -0.95 8.93
C LYS A 59 -7.67 -0.03 7.71
N ILE A 60 -7.00 1.10 7.88
CA ILE A 60 -6.69 2.04 6.79
C ILE A 60 -5.22 1.90 6.42
N PHE A 61 -4.93 1.41 5.22
CA PHE A 61 -3.57 1.39 4.68
C PHE A 61 -3.39 2.58 3.74
N ALA A 62 -2.49 3.48 4.09
CA ALA A 62 -2.27 4.73 3.38
C ALA A 62 -1.07 4.60 2.44
N ASP A 63 -1.23 4.94 1.17
CA ASP A 63 -0.07 5.04 0.29
C ASP A 63 0.67 6.37 0.48
N VAL A 64 1.99 6.34 0.29
CA VAL A 64 2.85 7.52 0.20
C VAL A 64 3.61 7.51 -1.12
N HIS A 65 3.85 8.71 -1.67
CA HIS A 65 4.60 8.90 -2.92
C HIS A 65 4.09 8.00 -4.07
N ILE A 66 2.78 8.10 -4.31
CA ILE A 66 2.02 7.22 -5.19
C ILE A 66 2.38 7.28 -6.67
N LYS A 67 1.85 6.32 -7.42
CA LYS A 67 1.95 6.22 -8.88
C LYS A 67 1.26 7.38 -9.59
N HIS A 68 1.78 7.73 -10.77
CA HIS A 68 1.09 8.58 -11.75
C HIS A 68 0.63 9.96 -11.22
N GLY A 69 1.25 10.45 -10.16
CA GLY A 69 0.95 11.75 -9.57
C GLY A 69 2.17 12.40 -8.95
N TYR A 70 2.06 13.71 -8.77
CA TYR A 70 3.07 14.52 -8.08
C TYR A 70 2.42 15.19 -6.87
N SER A 71 2.96 14.92 -5.69
CA SER A 71 2.53 15.58 -4.46
C SER A 71 2.80 17.09 -4.56
N LEU A 72 1.83 17.89 -4.15
CA LEU A 72 2.00 19.35 -4.06
C LEU A 72 2.92 19.75 -2.90
N SER A 73 3.03 18.92 -1.86
CA SER A 73 3.83 19.19 -0.67
C SER A 73 5.34 19.11 -0.94
N ARG A 74 5.75 18.33 -1.94
CA ARG A 74 7.17 18.07 -2.31
C ARG A 74 8.07 17.66 -1.12
N ARG A 75 7.51 16.92 -0.17
CA ARG A 75 8.22 16.43 1.02
C ARG A 75 9.02 15.16 0.73
N SER A 76 9.85 14.77 1.68
CA SER A 76 10.50 13.46 1.63
C SER A 76 9.47 12.33 1.85
N ILE A 77 9.84 11.09 1.51
CA ILE A 77 8.92 9.96 1.69
C ILE A 77 8.76 9.63 3.17
N GLU A 78 9.81 9.88 3.95
CA GLU A 78 9.91 9.72 5.39
C GLU A 78 8.92 10.63 6.10
N GLU A 79 8.95 11.93 5.80
CA GLU A 79 8.00 12.92 6.36
C GLU A 79 6.56 12.60 5.96
N SER A 80 6.35 12.19 4.70
CA SER A 80 5.02 11.81 4.20
C SER A 80 4.47 10.56 4.93
N ALA A 81 5.34 9.59 5.21
CA ALA A 81 5.00 8.38 5.96
C ALA A 81 4.73 8.67 7.44
N GLU A 82 5.54 9.53 8.07
CA GLU A 82 5.33 9.97 9.44
C GLU A 82 3.99 10.69 9.59
N ASP A 83 3.69 11.64 8.72
CA ASP A 83 2.41 12.36 8.76
C ASP A 83 1.22 11.42 8.51
N ALA A 84 1.35 10.47 7.57
CA ALA A 84 0.30 9.47 7.32
C ALA A 84 0.03 8.58 8.53
N TYR A 85 1.07 8.21 9.28
CA TYR A 85 0.96 7.35 10.45
C TYR A 85 0.56 8.11 11.72
N GLU A 86 1.35 9.10 12.14
CA GLU A 86 1.21 9.81 13.41
C GLU A 86 0.01 10.76 13.42
N ARG A 87 -0.17 11.53 12.35
CA ARG A 87 -1.26 12.53 12.26
C ARG A 87 -2.47 11.98 11.53
N GLY A 88 -2.23 11.21 10.48
CA GLY A 88 -3.24 10.55 9.67
C GLY A 88 -3.83 9.32 10.35
N LEU A 89 -3.21 8.78 11.40
CA LEU A 89 -3.67 7.58 12.12
C LEU A 89 -3.94 6.40 11.17
N ALA A 90 -3.12 6.29 10.11
CA ALA A 90 -3.13 5.12 9.24
C ALA A 90 -2.66 3.89 10.03
N ASP A 91 -3.27 2.75 9.76
CA ASP A 91 -2.91 1.50 10.43
C ASP A 91 -1.68 0.82 9.79
N ALA A 92 -1.33 1.20 8.56
CA ALA A 92 -0.11 0.80 7.88
C ALA A 92 0.23 1.78 6.75
N ILE A 93 1.53 1.87 6.41
CA ILE A 93 2.02 2.68 5.30
C ILE A 93 2.33 1.77 4.11
N ILE A 94 1.90 2.19 2.92
CA ILE A 94 2.21 1.53 1.65
C ILE A 94 3.21 2.39 0.87
N VAL A 95 4.39 1.84 0.62
CA VAL A 95 5.38 2.42 -0.31
C VAL A 95 5.21 1.74 -1.66
N THR A 96 5.06 2.53 -2.73
CA THR A 96 4.80 2.00 -4.07
C THR A 96 5.72 2.63 -5.12
N GLY A 97 6.16 1.83 -6.10
CA GLY A 97 6.88 2.34 -7.28
C GLY A 97 6.01 3.27 -8.12
N LYS A 98 6.64 4.15 -8.93
CA LYS A 98 6.03 5.29 -9.66
C LYS A 98 5.07 4.94 -10.81
N LYS A 99 5.00 3.67 -11.24
CA LYS A 99 4.10 3.21 -12.31
C LYS A 99 3.57 1.81 -12.05
N THR A 100 2.45 1.44 -12.70
CA THR A 100 1.91 0.07 -12.63
C THR A 100 2.92 -0.96 -13.14
N GLY A 101 3.17 -2.01 -12.35
CA GLY A 101 4.23 -3.00 -12.63
C GLY A 101 5.66 -2.49 -12.46
N GLY A 102 5.86 -1.20 -12.14
CA GLY A 102 7.17 -0.65 -11.84
C GLY A 102 7.71 -1.15 -10.50
N LYS A 103 9.01 -1.48 -10.47
CA LYS A 103 9.74 -1.83 -9.25
C LYS A 103 9.67 -0.67 -8.25
N THR A 104 9.30 -0.96 -7.01
CA THR A 104 9.44 -0.01 -5.90
C THR A 104 10.93 0.11 -5.61
N LYS A 105 11.47 1.32 -5.51
CA LYS A 105 12.89 1.49 -5.20
C LYS A 105 13.16 0.95 -3.80
N PRO A 106 14.04 -0.04 -3.61
CA PRO A 106 14.39 -0.52 -2.27
C PRO A 106 14.85 0.61 -1.35
N GLU A 107 15.50 1.63 -1.92
CA GLU A 107 15.99 2.81 -1.20
C GLU A 107 14.84 3.63 -0.58
N ASP A 108 13.70 3.75 -1.29
CA ASP A 108 12.53 4.46 -0.77
C ASP A 108 11.91 3.68 0.42
N VAL A 109 11.95 2.33 0.37
CA VAL A 109 11.44 1.47 1.46
C VAL A 109 12.40 1.48 2.65
N GLU A 110 13.71 1.41 2.41
CA GLU A 110 14.76 1.54 3.43
C GLU A 110 14.69 2.87 4.15
N ALA A 111 14.50 3.98 3.41
CA ALA A 111 14.36 5.31 3.99
C ALA A 111 13.21 5.36 5.00
N VAL A 112 12.01 4.87 4.61
CA VAL A 112 10.85 4.82 5.50
C VAL A 112 11.08 3.85 6.67
N ARG A 113 11.62 2.65 6.43
CA ARG A 113 11.88 1.67 7.51
C ARG A 113 12.88 2.19 8.54
N ASN A 114 13.95 2.85 8.10
CA ASN A 114 14.95 3.41 9.00
C ASN A 114 14.39 4.59 9.80
N TYR A 115 13.54 5.41 9.18
CA TYR A 115 12.91 6.55 9.84
C TYR A 115 11.79 6.14 10.81
N LEU A 116 11.03 5.08 10.47
CA LEU A 116 9.90 4.56 11.23
C LEU A 116 10.04 3.04 11.47
N PRO A 117 10.93 2.61 12.40
CA PRO A 117 11.27 1.20 12.58
C PRO A 117 10.09 0.29 12.94
N ASP A 118 9.13 0.81 13.71
CA ASP A 118 8.03 0.02 14.28
C ASP A 118 6.71 0.14 13.49
N VAL A 119 6.68 1.00 12.46
CA VAL A 119 5.45 1.21 11.67
C VAL A 119 5.20 0.01 10.76
N PRO A 120 3.96 -0.52 10.70
CA PRO A 120 3.59 -1.55 9.72
C PRO A 120 3.79 -1.02 8.30
N LEU A 121 4.78 -1.57 7.59
CA LEU A 121 5.19 -1.13 6.27
C LEU A 121 4.90 -2.19 5.22
N ILE A 122 4.30 -1.75 4.12
CA ILE A 122 3.85 -2.61 3.04
C ILE A 122 4.44 -2.14 1.72
N VAL A 123 4.99 -3.04 0.91
CA VAL A 123 5.39 -2.71 -0.47
C VAL A 123 4.22 -2.96 -1.43
N GLY A 124 3.76 -1.90 -2.09
CA GLY A 124 2.52 -1.89 -2.86
C GLY A 124 2.63 -2.20 -4.35
N SER A 125 3.85 -2.38 -4.88
CA SER A 125 4.09 -2.57 -6.32
C SER A 125 5.43 -3.22 -6.64
N GLY A 126 5.49 -3.91 -7.78
CA GLY A 126 6.76 -4.29 -8.41
C GLY A 126 7.48 -5.47 -7.76
N VAL A 127 6.87 -6.09 -6.76
CA VAL A 127 7.35 -7.32 -6.14
C VAL A 127 6.99 -8.51 -7.02
N THR A 128 7.96 -9.39 -7.23
CA THR A 128 7.86 -10.67 -7.93
C THR A 128 8.48 -11.75 -7.05
N GLN A 129 8.36 -13.01 -7.46
CA GLN A 129 8.99 -14.12 -6.74
C GLN A 129 10.53 -14.04 -6.77
N GLU A 130 11.11 -13.41 -7.79
CA GLU A 130 12.56 -13.27 -7.98
C GLU A 130 13.17 -12.18 -7.11
N ASN A 131 12.43 -11.09 -6.84
CA ASN A 131 12.95 -9.94 -6.09
C ASN A 131 12.37 -9.81 -4.66
N LEU A 132 11.52 -10.75 -4.24
CA LEU A 132 10.85 -10.70 -2.94
C LEU A 132 11.83 -10.50 -1.77
N SER A 133 12.96 -11.20 -1.79
CA SER A 133 13.98 -11.16 -0.73
C SER A 133 14.70 -9.82 -0.61
N GLU A 134 14.57 -8.94 -1.61
CA GLU A 134 15.06 -7.56 -1.52
C GLU A 134 14.21 -6.72 -0.56
N TYR A 135 12.95 -7.10 -0.33
CA TYR A 135 11.99 -6.32 0.48
C TYR A 135 11.56 -7.06 1.74
N PHE A 136 11.09 -8.30 1.61
CA PHE A 136 10.52 -9.08 2.71
C PHE A 136 11.50 -10.20 3.11
N PRO A 137 11.76 -10.41 4.41
CA PRO A 137 11.14 -9.73 5.56
C PRO A 137 11.89 -8.49 6.08
N LYS A 138 13.04 -8.15 5.48
CA LYS A 138 14.00 -7.19 6.07
C LYS A 138 13.51 -5.75 6.11
N LEU A 139 12.83 -5.30 5.06
CA LEU A 139 12.45 -3.90 4.90
C LEU A 139 10.96 -3.66 5.17
N CYS A 140 10.11 -4.66 4.95
CA CYS A 140 8.66 -4.53 5.05
C CYS A 140 8.02 -5.75 5.70
N ASP A 141 6.82 -5.55 6.25
CA ASP A 141 6.04 -6.57 6.96
C ASP A 141 5.08 -7.32 6.02
N ALA A 142 4.73 -6.70 4.90
CA ALA A 142 3.87 -7.29 3.89
C ALA A 142 4.12 -6.74 2.49
N VAL A 143 3.60 -7.44 1.49
CA VAL A 143 3.67 -7.05 0.09
C VAL A 143 2.30 -7.20 -0.57
N ILE A 144 1.92 -6.25 -1.42
CA ILE A 144 0.73 -6.34 -2.27
C ILE A 144 1.18 -6.64 -3.69
N VAL A 145 0.76 -7.79 -4.20
CA VAL A 145 1.22 -8.32 -5.49
C VAL A 145 0.02 -8.58 -6.39
N GLY A 146 0.12 -8.15 -7.65
CA GLY A 146 -0.96 -8.24 -8.63
C GLY A 146 -0.48 -8.72 -10.00
N THR A 147 0.10 -7.81 -10.78
CA THR A 147 0.47 -8.05 -12.19
C THR A 147 1.39 -9.26 -12.39
N SER A 148 2.34 -9.52 -11.50
CA SER A 148 3.26 -10.67 -11.58
C SER A 148 2.58 -12.02 -11.36
N LEU A 149 1.39 -12.04 -10.72
CA LEU A 149 0.57 -13.24 -10.52
C LEU A 149 -0.38 -13.51 -11.70
N LYS A 150 -0.45 -12.60 -12.67
CA LYS A 150 -1.34 -12.74 -13.84
C LYS A 150 -0.63 -13.42 -15.00
N LYS A 151 -1.41 -14.07 -15.87
CA LYS A 151 -0.89 -14.69 -17.10
C LYS A 151 -0.14 -13.66 -17.95
N ASP A 152 1.05 -14.04 -18.41
CA ASP A 152 1.97 -13.20 -19.21
C ASP A 152 2.35 -11.85 -18.56
N GLY A 153 2.10 -11.66 -17.26
CA GLY A 153 2.38 -10.40 -16.57
C GLY A 153 1.48 -9.26 -17.03
N LYS A 154 0.29 -9.55 -17.59
CA LYS A 154 -0.64 -8.55 -18.10
C LYS A 154 -1.66 -8.20 -17.02
N THR A 155 -1.77 -6.92 -16.68
CA THR A 155 -2.69 -6.43 -15.63
C THR A 155 -4.16 -6.79 -15.88
N GLU A 156 -4.59 -6.89 -17.14
CA GLU A 156 -5.96 -7.28 -17.51
C GLU A 156 -6.14 -8.80 -17.64
N GLY A 157 -5.04 -9.57 -17.59
CA GLY A 157 -5.08 -11.02 -17.70
C GLY A 157 -5.70 -11.69 -16.46
N PRO A 158 -6.11 -12.96 -16.60
CA PRO A 158 -6.53 -13.77 -15.46
C PRO A 158 -5.32 -14.05 -14.54
N ILE A 159 -5.62 -14.39 -13.28
CA ILE A 159 -4.62 -14.92 -12.36
C ILE A 159 -4.11 -16.26 -12.90
N ASP A 160 -2.80 -16.47 -12.83
CA ASP A 160 -2.14 -17.72 -13.16
C ASP A 160 -1.88 -18.52 -11.87
N PRO A 161 -2.58 -19.66 -11.65
CA PRO A 161 -2.42 -20.46 -10.43
C PRO A 161 -0.99 -20.94 -10.20
N GLU A 162 -0.20 -21.17 -11.25
CA GLU A 162 1.17 -21.63 -11.09
C GLU A 162 2.07 -20.52 -10.56
N ARG A 163 1.91 -19.29 -11.06
CA ARG A 163 2.64 -18.12 -10.55
C ARG A 163 2.29 -17.82 -9.10
N VAL A 164 1.01 -18.00 -8.72
CA VAL A 164 0.58 -17.88 -7.31
C VAL A 164 1.27 -18.92 -6.43
N ARG A 165 1.33 -20.19 -6.87
CA ARG A 165 2.03 -21.26 -6.13
C ARG A 165 3.51 -20.97 -5.97
N GLN A 166 4.18 -20.52 -7.04
CA GLN A 166 5.61 -20.20 -6.99
C GLN A 166 5.88 -19.01 -6.06
N PHE A 167 5.08 -17.94 -6.15
CA PHE A 167 5.17 -16.80 -5.24
C PHE A 167 4.96 -17.21 -3.77
N SER A 168 3.96 -18.07 -3.50
CA SER A 168 3.68 -18.56 -2.15
C SER A 168 4.85 -19.35 -1.56
N LYS A 169 5.52 -20.18 -2.37
CA LYS A 169 6.75 -20.88 -1.94
C LYS A 169 7.89 -19.92 -1.60
N SER A 170 8.08 -18.86 -2.40
CA SER A 170 9.07 -17.82 -2.09
C SER A 170 8.75 -17.09 -0.78
N MET A 171 7.48 -16.74 -0.56
CA MET A 171 7.02 -16.14 0.70
C MET A 171 7.27 -17.04 1.92
N GLU A 172 6.96 -18.33 1.82
CA GLU A 172 7.22 -19.30 2.89
C GLU A 172 8.72 -19.43 3.19
N LYS A 173 9.56 -19.42 2.15
CA LYS A 173 11.02 -19.44 2.32
C LYS A 173 11.51 -18.22 3.09
N CYS A 174 11.07 -17.02 2.70
CA CYS A 174 11.43 -15.78 3.39
C CYS A 174 10.90 -15.74 4.84
N ARG A 175 9.71 -16.28 5.12
CA ARG A 175 9.18 -16.36 6.49
C ARG A 175 10.01 -17.24 7.41
N LYS A 176 10.52 -18.38 6.92
CA LYS A 176 11.40 -19.25 7.71
C LYS A 176 12.72 -18.59 8.12
N GLU A 177 13.10 -17.48 7.48
CA GLU A 177 14.27 -16.67 7.88
C GLU A 177 13.97 -15.77 9.09
N LEU A 178 12.70 -15.51 9.42
CA LEU A 178 12.30 -14.79 10.64
C LEU A 178 12.34 -15.68 11.89
N ASP A 179 12.11 -16.98 11.72
CA ASP A 179 12.06 -17.96 12.82
C ASP A 179 13.46 -18.50 13.20
N ARG A 180 14.53 -18.00 12.57
CA ARG A 180 15.93 -18.40 12.78
C ARG A 180 16.72 -17.33 13.52
#